data_AF-A0A517VDY9-F1
#
_entry.id   AF-A0A517VDY9-F1
#
_cell.length_a   1.000
_cell.length_b   1.000
_cell.length_c   1.000
_cell.angle_alpha   90.00
_cell.angle_beta   90.00
_cell.angle_gamma   90.00
#
_symmetry.space_group_name_H-M   'P 1'
#
loop_
_entity.id
_entity.type
_entity.pdbx_description
1 polymer ?
#
loop_
_entity_poly.entity_id
_entity_poly.type
_entity_poly.pdbx_seq_one_letter_code
_entity_poly.pdbx_strand_id
1 'polypeptide(L)'
;MPMYRCEEIKRGSKIQQWAIFAAGLLLCELLLPAVVSAQLSFEEAPINYNKAEPDNLISRFQKRLDSGEIKLAYQRKNRSGYLPAVLEALKIPVSSQTLVFSKTSLQVKHIDPQSPRALYFNDDLYVGIVQGGPVLELSASDPKLGTVFYTMSQSQTSHPTFVRKTFECTQCHASSMTQGVPGHIMRSVYPGPDGMPAFREGTYRSDHSSPFSERWGGWYVSGTHGDMRHMGNLIFRQGDSSRNLNREPGANTVDLEKWFDTSAYLTPHSDIVSLMVLEHQVKMHNLITRAQIEGRITERDATVMNRMLEREATFQSDSTKRRYESAANRLVDYMLFVDELQLEGQVRGTSRFESEFPRTGPRDRRGRSLRDFDLKRRLFKYPCSYLIYSESFEALPQPVLDVVYRRLWEVLSGKDQSSEYAHLSAKDRRAILEILLETKRGLPQYWKLAESDSPQAGG
;
A
#
# COMPACT_ATOMS: atom_id res chain seq x y z
N MET A 1 -41.97 -75.32 25.16
CA MET A 1 -41.67 -75.76 26.54
C MET A 1 -40.28 -76.39 26.53
N PRO A 2 -39.37 -76.14 27.48
CA PRO A 2 -39.37 -75.17 28.59
C PRO A 2 -38.15 -74.21 28.60
N MET A 3 -38.24 -73.21 29.48
CA MET A 3 -37.17 -72.35 29.98
C MET A 3 -36.07 -73.13 30.71
N TYR A 4 -34.81 -72.69 30.59
CA TYR A 4 -33.82 -72.58 31.69
C TYR A 4 -32.86 -71.43 31.32
N ARG A 5 -32.96 -70.28 32.00
CA ARG A 5 -32.25 -69.84 33.21
C ARG A 5 -30.80 -69.40 32.96
N CYS A 6 -30.61 -68.13 33.30
CA CYS A 6 -29.42 -67.30 33.23
C CYS A 6 -28.32 -67.79 34.20
N GLU A 7 -27.07 -67.81 33.74
CA GLU A 7 -25.87 -67.81 34.59
C GLU A 7 -25.20 -66.42 34.51
N GLU A 8 -24.79 -65.94 35.67
CA GLU A 8 -24.17 -64.65 35.95
C GLU A 8 -22.76 -64.54 35.36
N ILE A 9 -22.41 -63.40 34.74
CA ILE A 9 -21.01 -62.92 34.72
C ILE A 9 -20.96 -61.41 35.02
N LYS A 10 -20.58 -61.15 36.28
CA LYS A 10 -19.69 -60.10 36.82
C LYS A 10 -19.78 -58.68 36.22
N ARG A 11 -20.39 -57.80 37.00
CA ARG A 11 -20.17 -56.34 37.01
C ARG A 11 -18.72 -56.03 37.40
N GLY A 12 -17.95 -55.49 36.46
CA GLY A 12 -16.65 -54.89 36.78
C GLY A 12 -15.90 -54.43 35.55
N SER A 13 -16.28 -53.27 34.97
CA SER A 13 -15.37 -52.32 34.27
C SER A 13 -16.14 -51.33 33.37
N LYS A 14 -17.09 -50.55 33.91
CA LYS A 14 -17.72 -49.47 33.10
C LYS A 14 -17.65 -48.07 33.70
N ILE A 15 -17.05 -47.91 34.88
CA ILE A 15 -17.00 -46.60 35.56
C ILE A 15 -15.63 -45.91 35.40
N GLN A 16 -14.55 -46.64 35.11
CA GLN A 16 -13.21 -46.05 34.92
C GLN A 16 -12.87 -45.61 33.49
N GLN A 17 -13.62 -46.05 32.46
CA GLN A 17 -13.35 -45.65 31.07
C GLN A 17 -14.09 -44.37 30.63
N TRP A 18 -15.12 -43.93 31.37
CA TRP A 18 -15.86 -42.70 31.04
C TRP A 18 -15.27 -41.44 31.67
N ALA A 19 -14.48 -41.57 32.74
CA ALA A 19 -13.85 -40.43 33.41
C ALA A 19 -12.60 -39.88 32.65
N ILE A 20 -11.93 -40.71 31.84
CA ILE A 20 -10.71 -40.30 31.13
C ILE A 20 -11.04 -39.62 29.79
N PHE A 21 -12.16 -39.97 29.14
CA PHE A 21 -12.59 -39.30 27.90
C PHE A 21 -13.23 -37.92 28.14
N ALA A 22 -13.90 -37.72 29.29
CA ALA A 22 -14.49 -36.42 29.62
C ALA A 22 -13.44 -35.38 30.05
N ALA A 23 -12.33 -35.80 30.68
CA ALA A 23 -11.24 -34.89 31.05
C ALA A 23 -10.35 -34.49 29.86
N GLY A 24 -10.22 -35.35 28.84
CA GLY A 24 -9.47 -35.04 27.61
C GLY A 24 -10.19 -34.05 26.68
N LEU A 25 -11.53 -34.09 26.65
CA LEU A 25 -12.34 -33.16 25.85
C LEU A 25 -12.51 -31.78 26.51
N LEU A 26 -12.43 -31.68 27.84
CA LEU A 26 -12.44 -30.39 28.55
C LEU A 26 -11.08 -29.69 28.62
N LEU A 27 -9.96 -30.40 28.37
CA LEU A 27 -8.62 -29.78 28.34
C LEU A 27 -8.16 -29.35 26.93
N CYS A 28 -8.82 -29.82 25.86
CA CYS A 28 -8.46 -29.46 24.49
C CYS A 28 -9.13 -28.19 23.96
N GLU A 29 -10.16 -27.65 24.64
CA GLU A 29 -10.78 -26.38 24.25
C GLU A 29 -10.07 -25.13 24.82
N LEU A 30 -9.08 -25.30 25.71
CA LEU A 30 -8.34 -24.20 26.35
C LEU A 30 -6.99 -23.87 25.70
N LEU A 31 -6.65 -24.50 24.57
CA LEU A 31 -5.38 -24.30 23.84
C LEU A 31 -5.56 -23.92 22.37
N LEU A 32 -6.73 -23.43 21.98
CA LEU A 32 -6.81 -22.63 20.75
C LEU A 32 -6.31 -21.23 21.11
N PRO A 33 -5.18 -20.74 20.55
CA PRO A 33 -4.92 -19.32 20.59
C PRO A 33 -6.09 -18.69 19.83
N ALA A 34 -7.03 -18.10 20.58
CA ALA A 34 -7.91 -17.12 20.01
C ALA A 34 -6.97 -16.03 19.50
N VAL A 35 -6.65 -16.10 18.20
CA VAL A 35 -6.12 -14.95 17.48
C VAL A 35 -7.29 -13.98 17.43
N VAL A 36 -7.56 -13.34 18.56
CA VAL A 36 -8.37 -12.15 18.64
C VAL A 36 -7.55 -11.14 17.88
N SER A 37 -7.82 -11.04 16.58
CA SER A 37 -7.39 -9.90 15.80
C SER A 37 -8.15 -8.72 16.39
N ALA A 38 -7.56 -8.07 17.39
CA ALA A 38 -8.07 -6.81 17.90
C ALA A 38 -8.19 -5.89 16.68
N GLN A 39 -9.43 -5.55 16.31
CA GLN A 39 -9.68 -4.62 15.24
C GLN A 39 -9.01 -3.29 15.64
N LEU A 40 -8.15 -2.75 14.78
CA LEU A 40 -7.55 -1.44 15.02
C LEU A 40 -8.67 -0.40 15.09
N SER A 41 -9.01 0.04 16.30
CA SER A 41 -10.04 1.03 16.54
C SER A 41 -9.50 2.42 16.26
N PHE A 42 -9.48 2.81 14.98
CA PHE A 42 -9.08 4.16 14.54
C PHE A 42 -10.23 5.19 14.67
N GLU A 43 -11.44 4.74 15.01
CA GLU A 43 -12.59 5.60 15.25
C GLU A 43 -12.61 6.21 16.65
N GLU A 44 -11.85 5.63 17.58
CA GLU A 44 -11.74 6.07 18.97
C GLU A 44 -10.45 6.87 19.20
N ALA A 45 -10.34 7.46 20.40
CA ALA A 45 -9.10 8.05 20.85
C ALA A 45 -7.97 6.99 20.85
N PRO A 46 -6.79 7.31 20.30
CA PRO A 46 -6.30 8.67 20.06
C PRO A 46 -6.50 9.22 18.64
N ILE A 47 -7.06 8.43 17.71
CA ILE A 47 -7.12 8.81 16.29
C ILE A 47 -8.40 9.61 15.98
N ASN A 48 -9.55 9.16 16.49
CA ASN A 48 -10.86 9.76 16.26
C ASN A 48 -11.11 10.10 14.77
N TYR A 49 -10.81 9.16 13.87
CA TYR A 49 -10.65 9.43 12.43
C TYR A 49 -11.79 10.27 11.84
N ASN A 50 -13.05 9.91 12.09
CA ASN A 50 -14.19 10.61 11.51
C ASN A 50 -14.43 12.02 12.08
N LYS A 51 -13.92 12.32 13.29
CA LYS A 51 -14.13 13.61 13.97
C LYS A 51 -12.93 14.54 13.86
N ALA A 52 -11.71 14.00 13.79
CA ALA A 52 -10.48 14.78 13.74
C ALA A 52 -10.37 15.59 12.45
N GLU A 53 -9.84 16.82 12.53
CA GLU A 53 -9.57 17.66 11.36
C GLU A 53 -8.31 17.17 10.62
N PRO A 54 -8.37 16.92 9.29
CA PRO A 54 -7.19 16.53 8.51
C PRO A 54 -6.19 17.67 8.32
N ASP A 55 -4.91 17.33 8.32
CA ASP A 55 -3.81 18.25 8.01
C ASP A 55 -2.91 17.65 6.94
N ASN A 56 -3.37 17.76 5.70
CA ASN A 56 -2.72 17.22 4.52
C ASN A 56 -2.74 18.25 3.38
N LEU A 57 -2.13 17.89 2.24
CA LEU A 57 -2.05 18.80 1.10
C LEU A 57 -3.41 19.28 0.60
N ILE A 58 -4.47 18.46 0.65
CA ILE A 58 -5.82 18.87 0.22
C ILE A 58 -6.44 19.86 1.21
N SER A 59 -6.36 19.61 2.53
CA SER A 59 -6.93 20.55 3.51
C SER A 59 -6.20 21.89 3.51
N ARG A 60 -4.86 21.89 3.32
CA ARG A 60 -4.07 23.12 3.14
C ARG A 60 -4.37 23.82 1.80
N PHE A 61 -4.57 23.06 0.72
CA PHE A 61 -4.94 23.62 -0.58
C PHE A 61 -6.34 24.24 -0.57
N GLN A 62 -7.32 23.61 0.10
CA GLN A 62 -8.67 24.15 0.24
C GLN A 62 -8.64 25.52 0.92
N LYS A 63 -7.83 25.71 1.98
CA LYS A 63 -7.67 27.02 2.63
C LYS A 63 -7.19 28.11 1.67
N ARG A 64 -6.33 27.77 0.70
CA ARG A 64 -5.81 28.68 -0.34
C ARG A 64 -6.83 28.93 -1.46
N LEU A 65 -7.71 27.97 -1.74
CA LEU A 65 -8.86 28.19 -2.63
C LEU A 65 -9.89 29.13 -1.99
N ASP A 66 -10.21 28.90 -0.71
CA ASP A 66 -11.21 29.69 0.03
C ASP A 66 -10.77 31.15 0.19
N SER A 67 -9.47 31.39 0.38
CA SER A 67 -8.89 32.74 0.44
C SER A 67 -8.80 33.44 -0.93
N GLY A 68 -9.02 32.71 -2.02
CA GLY A 68 -8.87 33.21 -3.39
C GLY A 68 -7.42 33.34 -3.87
N GLU A 69 -6.44 32.83 -3.10
CA GLU A 69 -5.03 32.80 -3.49
C GLU A 69 -4.81 31.93 -4.75
N ILE A 70 -5.59 30.85 -4.89
CA ILE A 70 -5.59 29.95 -6.04
C ILE A 70 -6.97 29.96 -6.68
N LYS A 71 -7.01 29.88 -8.01
CA LYS A 71 -8.24 29.66 -8.78
C LYS A 71 -8.07 28.47 -9.70
N LEU A 72 -9.09 27.60 -9.75
CA LEU A 72 -9.10 26.45 -10.65
C LEU A 72 -9.87 26.79 -11.92
N ALA A 73 -9.21 26.69 -13.07
CA ALA A 73 -9.85 26.84 -14.35
C ALA A 73 -10.70 25.61 -14.68
N TYR A 74 -11.93 25.83 -15.16
CA TYR A 74 -12.81 24.77 -15.65
C TYR A 74 -12.61 24.58 -17.15
N GLN A 75 -12.34 23.34 -17.58
CA GLN A 75 -12.14 23.00 -18.98
C GLN A 75 -13.30 22.13 -19.49
N ARG A 76 -14.02 22.62 -20.50
CA ARG A 76 -15.11 21.87 -21.15
C ARG A 76 -14.61 20.82 -22.14
N LYS A 77 -13.42 21.03 -22.73
CA LYS A 77 -12.82 20.12 -23.70
C LYS A 77 -12.64 18.73 -23.07
N ASN A 78 -12.96 17.68 -23.83
CA ASN A 78 -12.83 16.28 -23.42
C ASN A 78 -13.52 15.94 -22.08
N ARG A 79 -14.47 16.75 -21.62
CA ARG A 79 -15.17 16.59 -20.33
C ARG A 79 -14.20 16.49 -19.13
N SER A 80 -13.01 17.06 -19.23
CA SER A 80 -11.98 17.00 -18.17
C SER A 80 -12.29 17.89 -16.97
N GLY A 81 -13.22 18.85 -17.12
CA GLY A 81 -13.67 19.75 -16.08
C GLY A 81 -12.51 20.43 -15.35
N TYR A 82 -12.42 20.25 -14.04
CA TYR A 82 -11.36 20.85 -13.23
C TYR A 82 -10.07 20.01 -13.17
N LEU A 83 -10.07 18.77 -13.69
CA LEU A 83 -8.94 17.85 -13.53
C LEU A 83 -7.61 18.48 -13.95
N PRO A 84 -7.45 19.11 -15.14
CA PRO A 84 -6.14 19.62 -15.55
C PRO A 84 -5.62 20.70 -14.60
N ALA A 85 -6.48 21.62 -14.16
CA ALA A 85 -6.12 22.67 -13.21
C ALA A 85 -5.79 22.10 -11.82
N VAL A 86 -6.50 21.06 -11.37
CA VAL A 86 -6.21 20.36 -10.11
C VAL A 86 -4.86 19.65 -10.17
N LEU A 87 -4.59 18.90 -11.24
CA LEU A 87 -3.31 18.20 -11.40
C LEU A 87 -2.13 19.18 -11.44
N GLU A 88 -2.26 20.28 -12.19
CA GLU A 88 -1.23 21.31 -12.26
C GLU A 88 -0.99 21.96 -10.89
N ALA A 89 -2.04 22.40 -10.22
CA ALA A 89 -1.94 23.12 -8.94
C ALA A 89 -1.41 22.22 -7.81
N LEU A 90 -1.73 20.92 -7.83
CA LEU A 90 -1.24 19.93 -6.88
C LEU A 90 0.05 19.23 -7.32
N LYS A 91 0.63 19.65 -8.47
CA LYS A 91 1.87 19.10 -9.03
C LYS A 91 1.81 17.58 -9.22
N ILE A 92 0.71 17.08 -9.75
CA ILE A 92 0.52 15.67 -10.08
C ILE A 92 0.84 15.49 -11.57
N PRO A 93 1.86 14.69 -11.92
CA PRO A 93 2.27 14.54 -13.31
C PRO A 93 1.22 13.76 -14.10
N VAL A 94 0.83 14.28 -15.27
CA VAL A 94 -0.07 13.57 -16.21
C VAL A 94 0.52 12.22 -16.64
N SER A 95 1.85 12.10 -16.68
CA SER A 95 2.54 10.84 -17.01
C SER A 95 2.28 9.70 -16.02
N SER A 96 1.79 10.01 -14.81
CA SER A 96 1.36 9.01 -13.80
C SER A 96 0.01 8.35 -14.10
N GLN A 97 -0.62 8.69 -15.24
CA GLN A 97 -1.92 8.15 -15.58
C GLN A 97 -1.90 6.62 -15.60
N THR A 98 -2.83 6.03 -14.86
CA THR A 98 -3.18 4.61 -14.92
C THR A 98 -4.69 4.48 -15.14
N LEU A 99 -5.10 3.44 -15.85
CA LEU A 99 -6.48 3.27 -16.31
C LEU A 99 -7.09 1.98 -15.77
N VAL A 100 -8.24 2.09 -15.11
CA VAL A 100 -8.96 0.98 -14.48
C VAL A 100 -10.33 0.85 -15.13
N PHE A 101 -10.60 -0.28 -15.76
CA PHE A 101 -11.91 -0.54 -16.38
C PHE A 101 -12.78 -1.50 -15.57
N SER A 102 -12.24 -2.13 -14.53
CA SER A 102 -13.06 -2.93 -13.63
C SER A 102 -13.96 -2.07 -12.74
N LYS A 103 -15.20 -2.52 -12.55
CA LYS A 103 -16.22 -1.89 -11.70
C LYS A 103 -15.94 -2.13 -10.21
N THR A 104 -14.89 -1.51 -9.69
CA THR A 104 -14.42 -1.64 -8.29
C THR A 104 -14.29 -0.29 -7.57
N SER A 105 -14.99 0.75 -8.06
CA SER A 105 -14.91 2.15 -7.59
C SER A 105 -16.29 2.64 -7.11
N LEU A 106 -16.32 3.77 -6.40
CA LEU A 106 -17.55 4.48 -6.02
C LEU A 106 -18.47 4.76 -7.23
N GLN A 107 -17.89 5.07 -8.40
CA GLN A 107 -18.62 5.46 -9.60
C GLN A 107 -18.84 4.29 -10.58
N VAL A 108 -19.07 3.05 -10.09
CA VAL A 108 -19.21 1.82 -10.92
C VAL A 108 -20.15 1.92 -12.12
N LYS A 109 -21.16 2.78 -12.07
CA LYS A 109 -22.15 2.94 -13.15
C LYS A 109 -21.58 3.61 -14.41
N HIS A 110 -20.43 4.27 -14.30
CA HIS A 110 -19.79 5.03 -15.38
C HIS A 110 -18.45 4.43 -15.83
N ILE A 111 -18.09 3.24 -15.33
CA ILE A 111 -16.82 2.57 -15.61
C ILE A 111 -17.12 1.27 -16.34
N ASP A 112 -16.48 1.05 -17.48
CA ASP A 112 -16.49 -0.20 -18.23
C ASP A 112 -15.23 -0.28 -19.12
N PRO A 113 -14.99 -1.37 -19.87
CA PRO A 113 -13.86 -1.46 -20.78
C PRO A 113 -13.75 -0.32 -21.79
N GLN A 114 -14.85 0.28 -22.24
CA GLN A 114 -14.86 1.35 -23.23
C GLN A 114 -14.70 2.74 -22.61
N SER A 115 -14.91 2.86 -21.30
CA SER A 115 -14.80 4.10 -20.53
C SER A 115 -14.10 3.85 -19.18
N PRO A 116 -12.79 3.53 -19.18
CA PRO A 116 -12.03 3.31 -17.95
C PRO A 116 -11.97 4.57 -17.06
N ARG A 117 -11.89 4.35 -15.74
CA ARG A 117 -11.50 5.38 -14.77
C ARG A 117 -10.01 5.69 -14.93
N ALA A 118 -9.65 6.96 -15.01
CA ALA A 118 -8.25 7.38 -14.94
C ALA A 118 -7.85 7.75 -13.51
N LEU A 119 -6.68 7.30 -13.09
CA LEU A 119 -6.03 7.63 -11.84
C LEU A 119 -4.70 8.33 -12.12
N TYR A 120 -4.40 9.37 -11.35
CA TYR A 120 -3.13 10.09 -11.36
C TYR A 120 -2.62 10.18 -9.94
N PHE A 121 -1.31 10.23 -9.76
CA PHE A 121 -0.72 10.32 -8.43
C PHE A 121 0.61 11.07 -8.41
N ASN A 122 0.88 11.69 -7.27
CA ASN A 122 2.23 12.04 -6.85
C ASN A 122 2.54 11.29 -5.55
N ASP A 123 3.57 11.74 -4.81
CA ASP A 123 4.01 11.07 -3.59
C ASP A 123 2.94 11.03 -2.50
N ASP A 124 2.06 12.03 -2.40
CA ASP A 124 1.14 12.22 -1.27
C ASP A 124 -0.34 12.11 -1.68
N LEU A 125 -0.64 12.27 -2.96
CA LEU A 125 -1.99 12.47 -3.49
C LEU A 125 -2.32 11.49 -4.62
N TYR A 126 -3.59 11.11 -4.65
CA TYR A 126 -4.19 10.30 -5.70
C TYR A 126 -5.45 11.00 -6.18
N VAL A 127 -5.63 11.12 -7.50
CA VAL A 127 -6.78 11.78 -8.13
C VAL A 127 -7.37 10.84 -9.17
N GLY A 128 -8.65 10.54 -9.03
CA GLY A 128 -9.44 9.75 -9.96
C GLY A 128 -10.47 10.59 -10.71
N ILE A 129 -10.61 10.34 -12.00
CA ILE A 129 -11.71 10.84 -12.83
C ILE A 129 -12.39 9.69 -13.55
N VAL A 130 -13.72 9.72 -13.58
CA VAL A 130 -14.53 8.82 -14.40
C VAL A 130 -15.21 9.65 -15.47
N GLN A 131 -15.13 9.22 -16.73
CA GLN A 131 -15.70 9.96 -17.84
C GLN A 131 -17.22 10.09 -17.67
N GLY A 132 -17.73 11.32 -17.72
CA GLY A 132 -19.15 11.60 -17.47
C GLY A 132 -19.61 11.44 -16.01
N GLY A 133 -18.68 11.14 -15.09
CA GLY A 133 -18.96 11.09 -13.66
C GLY A 133 -19.14 12.49 -13.05
N PRO A 134 -19.95 12.63 -11.98
CA PRO A 134 -20.24 13.94 -11.38
C PRO A 134 -19.09 14.52 -10.55
N VAL A 135 -18.08 13.73 -10.18
CA VAL A 135 -17.02 14.15 -9.24
C VAL A 135 -15.64 13.65 -9.63
N LEU A 136 -14.61 14.40 -9.24
CA LEU A 136 -13.27 13.85 -9.01
C LEU A 136 -13.25 13.12 -7.67
N GLU A 137 -12.58 11.97 -7.65
CA GLU A 137 -12.25 11.22 -6.45
C GLU A 137 -10.83 11.61 -6.03
N LEU A 138 -10.59 11.92 -4.77
CA LEU A 138 -9.26 12.22 -4.28
C LEU A 138 -8.96 11.48 -2.98
N SER A 139 -7.72 11.10 -2.79
CA SER A 139 -7.21 10.70 -1.49
C SER A 139 -5.84 11.32 -1.22
N ALA A 140 -5.58 11.60 0.06
CA ALA A 140 -4.34 12.19 0.54
C ALA A 140 -3.76 11.34 1.67
N SER A 141 -2.45 11.20 1.69
CA SER A 141 -1.73 10.74 2.88
C SER A 141 -1.73 11.84 3.94
N ASP A 142 -2.22 11.52 5.13
CA ASP A 142 -2.33 12.42 6.27
C ASP A 142 -1.39 11.95 7.41
N PRO A 143 -0.54 12.83 7.95
CA PRO A 143 0.42 12.49 9.00
C PRO A 143 -0.18 11.97 10.32
N LYS A 144 -1.49 12.14 10.54
CA LYS A 144 -2.17 11.71 11.77
C LYS A 144 -3.28 10.69 11.50
N LEU A 145 -4.00 10.86 10.40
CA LEU A 145 -5.21 10.10 10.10
C LEU A 145 -4.98 8.94 9.13
N GLY A 146 -3.79 8.83 8.53
CA GLY A 146 -3.55 7.86 7.47
C GLY A 146 -4.12 8.34 6.15
N THR A 147 -4.89 7.51 5.44
CA THR A 147 -5.50 7.97 4.18
C THR A 147 -6.79 8.73 4.43
N VAL A 148 -6.91 9.95 3.89
CA VAL A 148 -8.14 10.77 3.94
C VAL A 148 -8.73 10.95 2.54
N PHE A 149 -10.04 10.74 2.42
CA PHE A 149 -10.76 10.75 1.14
C PHE A 149 -11.55 12.04 0.93
N TYR A 150 -11.61 12.50 -0.31
CA TYR A 150 -12.35 13.69 -0.73
C TYR A 150 -13.04 13.45 -2.06
N THR A 151 -14.08 14.24 -2.32
CA THR A 151 -14.67 14.39 -3.66
C THR A 151 -14.73 15.85 -4.04
N MET A 152 -14.61 16.15 -5.33
CA MET A 152 -14.82 17.50 -5.85
C MET A 152 -15.77 17.47 -7.04
N SER A 153 -16.82 18.30 -7.02
CA SER A 153 -17.81 18.37 -8.11
C SER A 153 -17.15 18.73 -9.44
N GLN A 154 -17.62 18.11 -10.53
CA GLN A 154 -17.28 18.46 -11.91
C GLN A 154 -18.29 19.41 -12.57
N SER A 155 -19.24 19.94 -11.80
CA SER A 155 -20.09 21.05 -12.23
C SER A 155 -19.32 22.37 -12.11
N GLN A 156 -19.36 23.18 -13.18
CA GLN A 156 -18.71 24.50 -13.17
C GLN A 156 -19.35 25.41 -12.12
N THR A 157 -18.53 25.94 -11.22
CA THR A 157 -18.92 26.83 -10.11
C THR A 157 -17.84 27.90 -9.88
N SER A 158 -18.20 29.01 -9.23
CA SER A 158 -17.25 30.02 -8.78
C SER A 158 -16.44 29.57 -7.56
N HIS A 159 -16.93 28.58 -6.81
CA HIS A 159 -16.30 28.06 -5.59
C HIS A 159 -16.18 26.53 -5.64
N PRO A 160 -15.20 25.97 -6.37
CA PRO A 160 -14.92 24.54 -6.33
C PRO A 160 -14.37 24.16 -4.96
N THR A 161 -14.89 23.05 -4.39
CA THR A 161 -14.57 22.64 -3.02
C THR A 161 -14.30 21.15 -2.95
N PHE A 162 -13.22 20.79 -2.24
CA PHE A 162 -12.93 19.43 -1.82
C PHE A 162 -13.77 19.08 -0.59
N VAL A 163 -14.71 18.15 -0.75
CA VAL A 163 -15.58 17.67 0.32
C VAL A 163 -15.01 16.39 0.89
N ARG A 164 -14.61 16.41 2.16
CA ARG A 164 -14.10 15.22 2.86
C ARG A 164 -15.19 14.15 2.95
N LYS A 165 -14.80 12.91 2.68
CA LYS A 165 -15.61 11.71 2.85
C LYS A 165 -15.07 10.85 3.98
N THR A 166 -16.00 10.29 4.77
CA THR A 166 -15.72 9.49 5.97
C THR A 166 -16.24 8.07 5.77
N PHE A 167 -17.36 7.71 6.40
CA PHE A 167 -17.94 6.37 6.40
C PHE A 167 -18.17 5.79 5.01
N GLU A 168 -18.59 6.63 4.05
CA GLU A 168 -18.82 6.23 2.65
C GLU A 168 -17.58 5.57 2.01
N CYS A 169 -16.38 6.07 2.32
CA CYS A 169 -15.14 5.56 1.75
C CYS A 169 -14.50 4.50 2.64
N THR A 170 -14.51 4.69 3.98
CA THR A 170 -13.86 3.75 4.91
C THR A 170 -14.54 2.40 4.98
N GLN A 171 -15.80 2.28 4.56
CA GLN A 171 -16.48 0.97 4.44
C GLN A 171 -15.68 -0.03 3.57
N CYS A 172 -15.08 0.44 2.48
CA CYS A 172 -14.23 -0.37 1.61
C CYS A 172 -12.74 -0.18 1.92
N HIS A 173 -12.34 1.06 2.22
CA HIS A 173 -10.94 1.47 2.37
C HIS A 173 -10.35 1.31 3.77
N ALA A 174 -11.11 0.84 4.76
CA ALA A 174 -10.59 0.46 6.08
C ALA A 174 -10.96 -1.00 6.40
N SER A 175 -10.69 -1.89 5.45
CA SER A 175 -11.05 -3.31 5.50
C SER A 175 -9.81 -4.21 5.60
N SER A 176 -9.99 -5.52 5.55
CA SER A 176 -8.89 -6.48 5.46
C SER A 176 -7.98 -6.24 4.23
N MET A 177 -8.49 -5.58 3.19
CA MET A 177 -7.73 -5.21 1.99
C MET A 177 -6.60 -4.22 2.30
N THR A 178 -6.83 -3.34 3.27
CA THR A 178 -5.88 -2.32 3.73
C THR A 178 -5.33 -2.65 5.12
N GLN A 179 -5.46 -3.91 5.54
CA GLN A 179 -5.01 -4.40 6.85
C GLN A 179 -5.66 -3.71 8.05
N GLY A 180 -6.92 -3.28 7.89
CA GLY A 180 -7.75 -2.73 8.97
C GLY A 180 -7.52 -1.25 9.26
N VAL A 181 -6.84 -0.52 8.37
CA VAL A 181 -6.63 0.94 8.49
C VAL A 181 -7.12 1.68 7.25
N PRO A 182 -7.52 2.97 7.35
CA PRO A 182 -7.83 3.79 6.18
C PRO A 182 -6.67 3.80 5.18
N GLY A 183 -6.89 3.25 3.98
CA GLY A 183 -5.82 2.95 3.04
C GLY A 183 -6.25 2.90 1.57
N HIS A 184 -5.27 2.78 0.70
CA HIS A 184 -5.46 2.65 -0.74
C HIS A 184 -5.53 1.17 -1.15
N ILE A 185 -6.29 0.87 -2.21
CA ILE A 185 -6.50 -0.50 -2.67
C ILE A 185 -6.05 -0.60 -4.13
N MET A 186 -5.07 -1.46 -4.38
CA MET A 186 -4.71 -1.90 -5.72
C MET A 186 -5.09 -3.37 -5.86
N ARG A 187 -6.18 -3.63 -6.59
CA ARG A 187 -6.77 -4.95 -6.73
C ARG A 187 -6.69 -5.39 -8.19
N SER A 188 -6.26 -6.63 -8.38
CA SER A 188 -6.27 -7.33 -9.66
C SER A 188 -7.39 -8.37 -9.65
N VAL A 189 -8.22 -8.35 -10.69
CA VAL A 189 -9.46 -9.14 -10.79
C VAL A 189 -9.62 -9.77 -12.16
N TYR A 190 -10.63 -10.62 -12.34
CA TYR A 190 -11.04 -11.18 -13.62
C TYR A 190 -12.28 -10.43 -14.14
N PRO A 191 -12.15 -9.34 -14.91
CA PRO A 191 -13.27 -8.50 -15.32
C PRO A 191 -14.02 -9.10 -16.52
N GLY A 192 -15.34 -9.17 -16.44
CA GLY A 192 -16.20 -9.54 -17.57
C GLY A 192 -16.26 -8.45 -18.65
N PRO A 193 -16.98 -8.69 -19.76
CA PRO A 193 -17.15 -7.71 -20.85
C PRO A 193 -17.80 -6.39 -20.42
N ASP A 194 -18.54 -6.39 -19.32
CA ASP A 194 -19.16 -5.22 -18.71
C ASP A 194 -18.30 -4.57 -17.61
N GLY A 195 -17.07 -5.05 -17.41
CA GLY A 195 -16.16 -4.61 -16.35
C GLY A 195 -16.46 -5.19 -14.97
N MET A 196 -17.50 -6.01 -14.79
CA MET A 196 -17.80 -6.61 -13.48
C MET A 196 -16.82 -7.73 -13.14
N PRO A 197 -16.22 -7.73 -11.93
CA PRO A 197 -15.34 -8.81 -11.52
C PRO A 197 -16.09 -10.15 -11.38
N ALA A 198 -15.54 -11.21 -11.97
CA ALA A 198 -15.96 -12.58 -11.72
C ALA A 198 -15.45 -13.06 -10.35
N PHE A 199 -16.10 -12.64 -9.26
CA PHE A 199 -15.61 -12.89 -7.89
C PHE A 199 -15.38 -14.37 -7.53
N ARG A 200 -16.07 -15.31 -8.20
CA ARG A 200 -15.85 -16.75 -8.03
C ARG A 200 -14.43 -17.22 -8.38
N GLU A 201 -13.73 -16.47 -9.23
CA GLU A 201 -12.34 -16.75 -9.61
C GLU A 201 -11.33 -16.24 -8.57
N GLY A 202 -11.80 -15.58 -7.52
CA GLY A 202 -10.96 -14.88 -6.57
C GLY A 202 -10.42 -13.56 -7.11
N THR A 203 -9.56 -12.93 -6.32
CA THR A 203 -8.92 -11.64 -6.66
C THR A 203 -7.58 -11.53 -5.95
N TYR A 204 -6.66 -10.76 -6.50
CA TYR A 204 -5.34 -10.53 -5.94
C TYR A 204 -5.20 -9.08 -5.42
N ARG A 205 -4.37 -8.91 -4.40
CA ARG A 205 -3.83 -7.60 -4.02
C ARG A 205 -2.49 -7.47 -4.72
N SER A 206 -2.27 -6.36 -5.40
CA SER A 206 -1.03 -6.14 -6.14
C SER A 206 -0.14 -5.15 -5.41
N ASP A 207 1.07 -5.59 -5.10
CA ASP A 207 2.19 -4.80 -4.57
C ASP A 207 3.51 -5.28 -5.20
N HIS A 208 4.65 -4.77 -4.74
CA HIS A 208 5.95 -5.12 -5.33
C HIS A 208 6.35 -6.60 -5.21
N SER A 209 5.72 -7.37 -4.31
CA SER A 209 6.01 -8.78 -4.05
C SER A 209 5.11 -9.71 -4.86
N SER A 210 4.03 -9.18 -5.44
CA SER A 210 3.05 -9.99 -6.16
C SER A 210 3.67 -10.62 -7.41
N PRO A 211 3.39 -11.91 -7.70
CA PRO A 211 3.78 -12.52 -8.96
C PRO A 211 3.27 -11.71 -10.15
N PHE A 212 4.08 -11.55 -11.19
CA PHE A 212 3.72 -10.75 -12.37
C PHE A 212 2.41 -11.25 -13.03
N SER A 213 2.20 -12.57 -13.02
CA SER A 213 1.03 -13.29 -13.56
C SER A 213 -0.30 -13.01 -12.88
N GLU A 214 -0.26 -12.38 -11.70
CA GLU A 214 -1.41 -12.01 -10.89
C GLU A 214 -1.71 -10.50 -10.95
N ARG A 215 -0.84 -9.69 -11.60
CA ARG A 215 -0.98 -8.22 -11.61
C ARG A 215 -1.94 -7.70 -12.68
N TRP A 216 -2.59 -6.58 -12.36
CA TRP A 216 -3.32 -5.69 -13.27
C TRP A 216 -4.58 -6.20 -13.96
N GLY A 217 -5.19 -7.29 -13.52
CA GLY A 217 -6.49 -7.70 -14.02
C GLY A 217 -7.56 -6.64 -13.72
N GLY A 218 -8.29 -6.16 -14.73
CA GLY A 218 -9.19 -5.00 -14.58
C GLY A 218 -8.56 -3.64 -14.89
N TRP A 219 -7.28 -3.62 -15.26
CA TRP A 219 -6.53 -2.42 -15.62
C TRP A 219 -6.06 -2.51 -17.07
N TYR A 220 -5.99 -1.35 -17.73
CA TYR A 220 -5.22 -1.24 -18.96
C TYR A 220 -3.75 -1.01 -18.63
N VAL A 221 -2.86 -1.57 -19.44
CA VAL A 221 -1.41 -1.56 -19.24
C VAL A 221 -0.75 -1.30 -20.59
N SER A 222 0.03 -0.24 -20.68
CA SER A 222 0.86 0.07 -21.83
C SER A 222 2.34 0.03 -21.46
N GLY A 223 3.12 -0.74 -22.20
CA GLY A 223 4.53 -1.00 -21.96
C GLY A 223 4.98 -2.38 -22.46
N THR A 224 6.28 -2.63 -22.36
CA THR A 224 6.91 -3.92 -22.68
C THR A 224 7.58 -4.51 -21.45
N HIS A 225 7.62 -5.83 -21.35
CA HIS A 225 8.08 -6.57 -20.16
C HIS A 225 8.64 -7.97 -20.52
N GLY A 226 9.00 -8.20 -21.79
CA GLY A 226 9.58 -9.46 -22.26
C GLY A 226 8.62 -10.65 -22.16
N ASP A 227 9.12 -11.78 -21.64
CA ASP A 227 8.38 -13.05 -21.57
C ASP A 227 7.50 -13.19 -20.32
N MET A 228 7.66 -12.31 -19.33
CA MET A 228 6.74 -12.25 -18.20
C MET A 228 5.31 -11.96 -18.69
N ARG A 229 4.29 -12.42 -17.98
CA ARG A 229 2.88 -12.23 -18.36
C ARG A 229 2.06 -11.72 -17.19
N HIS A 230 1.10 -10.84 -17.45
CA HIS A 230 0.20 -10.24 -16.46
C HIS A 230 -1.26 -10.36 -16.90
N MET A 231 -2.19 -9.91 -16.07
CA MET A 231 -3.64 -9.96 -16.34
C MET A 231 -4.20 -8.65 -16.96
N GLY A 232 -3.38 -7.61 -17.04
CA GLY A 232 -3.72 -6.35 -17.70
C GLY A 232 -4.21 -6.51 -19.15
N ASN A 233 -5.11 -5.61 -19.56
CA ASN A 233 -5.75 -5.57 -20.88
C ASN A 233 -6.67 -6.75 -21.25
N LEU A 234 -6.91 -7.69 -20.34
CA LEU A 234 -7.70 -8.90 -20.60
C LEU A 234 -9.17 -8.73 -20.19
N ILE A 235 -10.07 -9.25 -21.04
CA ILE A 235 -11.49 -9.39 -20.74
C ILE A 235 -11.81 -10.86 -20.56
N PHE A 236 -12.32 -11.20 -19.39
CA PHE A 236 -12.70 -12.55 -18.98
C PHE A 236 -14.05 -12.93 -19.62
N ARG A 237 -14.06 -14.01 -20.41
CA ARG A 237 -15.23 -14.45 -21.18
C ARG A 237 -15.72 -15.83 -20.74
N GLN A 238 -16.85 -16.24 -21.31
CA GLN A 238 -17.39 -17.58 -21.09
C GLN A 238 -16.38 -18.65 -21.56
N GLY A 239 -16.06 -19.60 -20.68
CA GLY A 239 -15.06 -20.64 -20.93
C GLY A 239 -13.69 -20.37 -20.30
N ASP A 240 -13.41 -19.12 -19.91
CA ASP A 240 -12.20 -18.79 -19.17
C ASP A 240 -12.32 -19.22 -17.70
N SER A 241 -11.16 -19.51 -17.10
CA SER A 241 -10.96 -19.75 -15.68
C SER A 241 -9.63 -19.14 -15.23
N SER A 242 -9.51 -18.86 -13.94
CA SER A 242 -8.24 -18.45 -13.32
C SER A 242 -7.06 -19.38 -13.65
N ARG A 243 -7.32 -20.67 -13.88
CA ARG A 243 -6.30 -21.70 -14.16
C ARG A 243 -5.84 -21.75 -15.62
N ASN A 244 -6.66 -21.30 -16.57
CA ASN A 244 -6.38 -21.42 -18.01
C ASN A 244 -6.40 -20.07 -18.76
N LEU A 245 -6.34 -18.95 -18.03
CA LEU A 245 -6.37 -17.61 -18.62
C LEU A 245 -5.18 -17.40 -19.58
N ASN A 246 -5.48 -17.22 -20.86
CA ASN A 246 -4.51 -16.84 -21.88
C ASN A 246 -4.14 -15.36 -21.72
N ARG A 247 -2.87 -15.09 -21.38
CA ARG A 247 -2.35 -13.74 -21.11
C ARG A 247 -1.62 -13.10 -22.31
N GLU A 248 -1.39 -13.84 -23.39
CA GLU A 248 -0.71 -13.34 -24.58
C GLU A 248 -1.37 -12.09 -25.20
N PRO A 249 -2.72 -12.01 -25.34
CA PRO A 249 -3.34 -10.89 -26.06
C PRO A 249 -3.13 -9.51 -25.43
N GLY A 250 -2.88 -9.49 -24.11
CA GLY A 250 -2.68 -8.27 -23.34
C GLY A 250 -1.22 -7.90 -23.09
N ALA A 251 -0.27 -8.77 -23.44
CA ALA A 251 1.15 -8.59 -23.17
C ALA A 251 1.80 -7.57 -24.13
N ASN A 252 2.88 -6.94 -23.68
CA ASN A 252 3.79 -6.09 -24.49
C ASN A 252 3.06 -5.06 -25.39
N THR A 253 1.95 -4.50 -24.92
CA THR A 253 1.15 -3.58 -25.72
C THR A 253 1.62 -2.15 -25.50
N VAL A 254 1.94 -1.41 -26.56
CA VAL A 254 2.38 -0.01 -26.48
C VAL A 254 1.28 1.01 -26.80
N ASP A 255 0.15 0.54 -27.31
CA ASP A 255 -0.98 1.35 -27.76
C ASP A 255 -2.31 0.76 -27.27
N LEU A 256 -3.11 1.60 -26.62
CA LEU A 256 -4.39 1.23 -26.02
C LEU A 256 -5.61 1.51 -26.92
N GLU A 257 -5.44 2.17 -28.06
CA GLU A 257 -6.55 2.56 -28.97
C GLU A 257 -7.36 1.37 -29.48
N LYS A 258 -6.78 0.17 -29.51
CA LYS A 258 -7.50 -1.06 -29.89
C LYS A 258 -8.58 -1.49 -28.88
N TRP A 259 -8.61 -0.94 -27.66
CA TRP A 259 -9.62 -1.28 -26.65
C TRP A 259 -10.67 -0.18 -26.43
N PHE A 260 -10.30 1.10 -26.51
CA PHE A 260 -11.20 2.23 -26.28
C PHE A 260 -10.65 3.53 -26.88
N ASP A 261 -11.46 4.58 -26.94
CA ASP A 261 -11.05 5.91 -27.41
C ASP A 261 -10.17 6.62 -26.37
N THR A 262 -8.86 6.64 -26.62
CA THR A 262 -7.86 7.25 -25.75
C THR A 262 -7.87 8.78 -25.79
N SER A 263 -8.48 9.40 -26.81
CA SER A 263 -8.48 10.86 -27.01
C SER A 263 -9.31 11.61 -25.95
N ALA A 264 -10.18 10.89 -25.22
CA ALA A 264 -10.94 11.39 -24.08
C ALA A 264 -10.08 11.60 -22.81
N TYR A 265 -8.84 11.13 -22.79
CA TYR A 265 -7.94 11.17 -21.63
C TYR A 265 -6.81 12.19 -21.80
N LEU A 266 -6.10 12.54 -20.72
CA LEU A 266 -5.01 13.53 -20.78
C LEU A 266 -3.75 12.97 -21.46
N THR A 267 -3.62 11.66 -21.49
CA THR A 267 -2.60 10.92 -22.24
C THR A 267 -3.18 9.57 -22.70
N PRO A 268 -2.74 9.00 -23.83
CA PRO A 268 -3.25 7.70 -24.29
C PRO A 268 -2.66 6.50 -23.52
N HIS A 269 -1.81 6.74 -22.52
CA HIS A 269 -1.05 5.70 -21.84
C HIS A 269 -1.64 5.29 -20.48
N SER A 270 -1.40 4.04 -20.10
CA SER A 270 -1.57 3.52 -18.75
C SER A 270 -0.28 2.79 -18.40
N ASP A 271 0.74 3.57 -18.06
CA ASP A 271 2.14 3.14 -18.14
C ASP A 271 2.48 2.03 -17.14
N ILE A 272 3.10 0.96 -17.62
CA ILE A 272 3.49 -0.20 -16.80
C ILE A 272 4.42 0.16 -15.63
N VAL A 273 5.36 1.09 -15.83
CA VAL A 273 6.26 1.55 -14.76
C VAL A 273 5.50 2.40 -13.76
N SER A 274 4.57 3.24 -14.24
CA SER A 274 3.68 3.99 -13.37
C SER A 274 2.83 3.06 -12.49
N LEU A 275 2.29 1.98 -13.05
CA LEU A 275 1.57 0.94 -12.30
C LEU A 275 2.44 0.27 -11.24
N MET A 276 3.68 -0.13 -11.58
CA MET A 276 4.59 -0.76 -10.60
C MET A 276 4.97 0.18 -9.45
N VAL A 277 5.16 1.47 -9.74
CA VAL A 277 5.39 2.49 -8.69
C VAL A 277 4.13 2.67 -7.84
N LEU A 278 2.96 2.76 -8.46
CA LEU A 278 1.68 2.90 -7.76
C LEU A 278 1.43 1.73 -6.79
N GLU A 279 1.69 0.49 -7.22
CA GLU A 279 1.62 -0.72 -6.40
C GLU A 279 2.46 -0.61 -5.14
N HIS A 280 3.73 -0.22 -5.31
CA HIS A 280 4.62 -0.02 -4.19
C HIS A 280 4.12 1.09 -3.26
N GLN A 281 3.77 2.25 -3.82
CA GLN A 281 3.39 3.45 -3.08
C GLN A 281 2.13 3.23 -2.23
N VAL A 282 1.09 2.63 -2.81
CA VAL A 282 -0.19 2.33 -2.15
C VAL A 282 0.03 1.47 -0.92
N LYS A 283 0.78 0.38 -1.07
CA LYS A 283 1.03 -0.55 0.03
C LYS A 283 1.96 0.05 1.09
N MET A 284 2.96 0.84 0.69
CA MET A 284 3.83 1.55 1.63
C MET A 284 3.05 2.58 2.46
N HIS A 285 2.16 3.38 1.86
CA HIS A 285 1.28 4.30 2.59
C HIS A 285 0.38 3.58 3.60
N ASN A 286 -0.15 2.42 3.22
CA ASN A 286 -0.96 1.61 4.14
C ASN A 286 -0.14 1.12 5.35
N LEU A 287 1.12 0.74 5.14
CA LEU A 287 2.02 0.31 6.21
C LEU A 287 2.46 1.47 7.10
N ILE A 288 2.75 2.64 6.53
CA ILE A 288 3.02 3.87 7.30
C ILE A 288 1.82 4.21 8.17
N THR A 289 0.61 4.25 7.58
CA THR A 289 -0.64 4.51 8.29
C THR A 289 -0.83 3.52 9.44
N ARG A 290 -0.59 2.24 9.17
CA ARG A 290 -0.72 1.20 10.18
C ARG A 290 0.25 1.39 11.34
N ALA A 291 1.53 1.66 11.04
CA ALA A 291 2.54 1.92 12.06
C ALA A 291 2.22 3.19 12.88
N GLN A 292 1.68 4.24 12.24
CA GLN A 292 1.20 5.43 12.94
C GLN A 292 0.08 5.11 13.92
N ILE A 293 -0.98 4.44 13.46
CA ILE A 293 -2.16 4.13 14.28
C ILE A 293 -1.79 3.17 15.42
N GLU A 294 -1.08 2.09 15.12
CA GLU A 294 -0.63 1.12 16.14
C GLU A 294 0.30 1.76 17.16
N GLY A 295 1.22 2.62 16.73
CA GLY A 295 2.12 3.35 17.61
C GLY A 295 1.36 4.27 18.57
N ARG A 296 0.42 5.09 18.07
CA ARG A 296 -0.38 6.00 18.91
C ARG A 296 -1.27 5.25 19.89
N ILE A 297 -1.90 4.15 19.47
CA ILE A 297 -2.70 3.31 20.37
C ILE A 297 -1.79 2.68 21.44
N THR A 298 -0.60 2.21 21.06
CA THR A 298 0.38 1.65 22.01
C THR A 298 0.83 2.69 23.04
N GLU A 299 1.08 3.92 22.61
CA GLU A 299 1.44 5.03 23.50
C GLU A 299 0.32 5.39 24.48
N ARG A 300 -0.92 5.48 23.99
CA ARG A 300 -2.12 5.65 24.84
C ARG A 300 -2.20 4.55 25.89
N ASP A 301 -2.12 3.28 25.46
CA ASP A 301 -2.26 2.13 26.35
C ASP A 301 -1.14 2.11 27.40
N ALA A 302 0.10 2.40 26.99
CA ALA A 302 1.23 2.50 27.90
C ALA A 302 1.01 3.59 28.95
N THR A 303 0.51 4.76 28.53
CA THR A 303 0.19 5.88 29.44
C THR A 303 -0.86 5.48 30.47
N VAL A 304 -1.95 4.84 30.03
CA VAL A 304 -3.02 4.36 30.91
C VAL A 304 -2.51 3.31 31.90
N MET A 305 -1.76 2.32 31.40
CA MET A 305 -1.22 1.23 32.23
C MET A 305 -0.18 1.72 33.23
N ASN A 306 0.69 2.65 32.84
CA ASN A 306 1.67 3.23 33.76
C ASN A 306 0.97 3.98 34.90
N ARG A 307 -0.10 4.73 34.59
CA ARG A 307 -0.91 5.39 35.62
C ARG A 307 -1.59 4.37 36.55
N MET A 308 -2.21 3.33 36.00
CA MET A 308 -2.93 2.31 36.79
C MET A 308 -2.01 1.48 37.68
N LEU A 309 -0.76 1.29 37.28
CA LEU A 309 0.23 0.50 38.01
C LEU A 309 1.25 1.36 38.78
N GLU A 310 0.98 2.66 38.91
CA GLU A 310 1.84 3.63 39.62
C GLU A 310 3.31 3.60 39.16
N ARG A 311 3.51 3.48 37.84
CA ARG A 311 4.83 3.50 37.20
C ARG A 311 5.13 4.89 36.67
N GLU A 312 6.42 5.17 36.52
CA GLU A 312 6.91 6.37 35.83
C GLU A 312 6.24 6.54 34.46
N ALA A 313 5.88 7.78 34.10
CA ALA A 313 5.15 8.06 32.87
C ALA A 313 5.93 7.60 31.61
N THR A 314 7.25 7.67 31.67
CA THR A 314 8.19 7.27 30.60
C THR A 314 8.54 5.79 30.62
N PHE A 315 8.05 5.00 31.59
CA PHE A 315 8.33 3.58 31.67
C PHE A 315 7.79 2.83 30.44
N GLN A 316 8.63 2.01 29.82
CA GLN A 316 8.23 1.14 28.72
C GLN A 316 8.34 -0.33 29.15
N SER A 317 7.20 -0.99 29.31
CA SER A 317 7.15 -2.45 29.52
C SER A 317 7.63 -3.21 28.27
N ASP A 318 8.02 -4.47 28.46
CA ASP A 318 8.41 -5.34 27.33
C ASP A 318 7.26 -5.60 26.36
N SER A 319 6.01 -5.56 26.84
CA SER A 319 4.83 -5.61 25.96
C SER A 319 4.73 -4.37 25.07
N THR A 320 4.96 -3.18 25.61
CA THR A 320 4.94 -1.91 24.88
C THR A 320 6.06 -1.88 23.84
N LYS A 321 7.29 -2.26 24.21
CA LYS A 321 8.44 -2.33 23.29
C LYS A 321 8.17 -3.27 22.12
N ARG A 322 7.69 -4.49 22.39
CA ARG A 322 7.35 -5.47 21.34
C ARG A 322 6.27 -4.99 20.37
N ARG A 323 5.30 -4.19 20.83
CA ARG A 323 4.28 -3.59 19.96
C ARG A 323 4.89 -2.57 19.00
N TYR A 324 5.78 -1.71 19.48
CA TYR A 324 6.53 -0.78 18.62
C TYR A 324 7.43 -1.52 17.63
N GLU A 325 8.15 -2.55 18.07
CA GLU A 325 9.02 -3.37 17.22
C GLU A 325 8.23 -4.09 16.12
N SER A 326 7.08 -4.68 16.45
CA SER A 326 6.22 -5.32 15.46
C SER A 326 5.69 -4.34 14.39
N ALA A 327 5.30 -3.12 14.79
CA ALA A 327 4.91 -2.07 13.86
C ALA A 327 6.07 -1.61 12.97
N ALA A 328 7.25 -1.40 13.56
CA ALA A 328 8.44 -0.93 12.87
C ALA A 328 9.02 -1.97 11.90
N ASN A 329 9.16 -3.23 12.33
CA ASN A 329 9.80 -4.28 11.51
C ASN A 329 9.02 -4.52 10.20
N ARG A 330 7.68 -4.66 10.28
CA ARG A 330 6.85 -4.79 9.07
C ARG A 330 6.99 -3.63 8.09
N LEU A 331 7.17 -2.42 8.61
CA LEU A 331 7.39 -1.22 7.80
C LEU A 331 8.78 -1.25 7.15
N VAL A 332 9.82 -1.62 7.91
CA VAL A 332 11.21 -1.70 7.44
C VAL A 332 11.38 -2.77 6.37
N ASP A 333 10.80 -3.95 6.56
CA ASP A 333 10.88 -5.06 5.62
C ASP A 333 10.34 -4.64 4.24
N TYR A 334 9.14 -4.07 4.22
CA TYR A 334 8.53 -3.57 3.00
C TYR A 334 9.26 -2.34 2.43
N MET A 335 9.74 -1.43 3.30
CA MET A 335 10.52 -0.27 2.87
C MET A 335 11.80 -0.69 2.14
N LEU A 336 12.42 -1.79 2.55
CA LEU A 336 13.65 -2.32 1.97
C LEU A 336 13.39 -3.36 0.87
N PHE A 337 12.18 -3.47 0.34
CA PHE A 337 11.86 -4.36 -0.79
C PHE A 337 12.11 -5.85 -0.51
N VAL A 338 11.92 -6.28 0.75
CA VAL A 338 11.82 -7.71 1.07
C VAL A 338 10.69 -8.33 0.23
N ASP A 339 10.98 -9.51 -0.32
CA ASP A 339 10.11 -10.27 -1.23
C ASP A 339 9.78 -9.59 -2.57
N GLU A 340 10.51 -8.53 -2.98
CA GLU A 340 10.31 -7.93 -4.31
C GLU A 340 10.50 -8.97 -5.42
N LEU A 341 9.51 -9.03 -6.32
CA LEU A 341 9.57 -9.84 -7.53
C LEU A 341 10.83 -9.49 -8.35
N GLN A 342 11.65 -10.49 -8.63
CA GLN A 342 12.78 -10.33 -9.55
C GLN A 342 12.27 -10.27 -10.98
N LEU A 343 12.62 -9.21 -11.71
CA LEU A 343 12.27 -9.07 -13.12
C LEU A 343 13.12 -10.01 -13.96
N GLU A 344 12.45 -10.82 -14.78
CA GLU A 344 13.10 -11.76 -15.71
C GLU A 344 13.41 -11.13 -17.08
N GLY A 345 12.87 -9.93 -17.33
CA GLY A 345 13.07 -9.18 -18.56
C GLY A 345 13.01 -7.68 -18.31
N GLN A 346 13.55 -6.91 -19.26
CA GLN A 346 13.50 -5.45 -19.18
C GLN A 346 12.04 -4.97 -19.27
N VAL A 347 11.63 -4.18 -18.28
CA VAL A 347 10.38 -3.42 -18.31
C VAL A 347 10.64 -2.05 -18.93
N ARG A 348 9.74 -1.62 -19.80
CA ARG A 348 9.76 -0.30 -20.41
C ARG A 348 8.35 0.27 -20.55
N GLY A 349 8.13 1.45 -19.99
CA GLY A 349 6.95 2.28 -20.11
C GLY A 349 6.79 2.91 -21.49
N THR A 350 5.65 3.55 -21.70
CA THR A 350 5.28 4.24 -22.94
C THR A 350 5.10 5.74 -22.75
N SER A 351 5.03 6.22 -21.51
CA SER A 351 4.87 7.64 -21.17
C SER A 351 6.21 8.27 -20.76
N ARG A 352 6.18 9.55 -20.40
CA ARG A 352 7.37 10.24 -19.86
C ARG A 352 7.67 9.87 -18.40
N PHE A 353 6.86 9.03 -17.76
CA PHE A 353 6.93 8.74 -16.32
C PHE A 353 8.31 8.23 -15.90
N GLU A 354 8.91 7.31 -16.66
CA GLU A 354 10.27 6.80 -16.41
C GLU A 354 11.33 7.91 -16.31
N SER A 355 11.16 9.00 -17.07
CA SER A 355 12.09 10.12 -17.11
C SER A 355 11.74 11.25 -16.15
N GLU A 356 10.46 11.41 -15.82
CA GLU A 356 9.95 12.46 -14.93
C GLU A 356 10.05 12.07 -13.46
N PHE A 357 9.69 10.83 -13.11
CA PHE A 357 9.65 10.36 -11.72
C PHE A 357 10.99 10.46 -10.98
N PRO A 358 12.14 10.06 -11.55
CA PRO A 358 13.42 10.18 -10.84
C PRO A 358 13.89 11.63 -10.67
N ARG A 359 13.36 12.59 -11.44
CA ARG A 359 13.77 14.00 -11.36
C ARG A 359 13.20 14.71 -10.12
N THR A 360 12.21 14.11 -9.47
CA THR A 360 11.67 14.62 -8.21
C THR A 360 12.45 14.03 -7.03
N GLY A 361 12.32 14.64 -5.85
CA GLY A 361 12.97 14.16 -4.63
C GLY A 361 14.46 14.53 -4.50
N PRO A 362 15.07 14.20 -3.35
CA PRO A 362 16.45 14.55 -3.07
C PRO A 362 17.44 13.67 -3.83
N ARG A 363 18.62 14.24 -4.10
CA ARG A 363 19.79 13.57 -4.66
C ARG A 363 21.00 13.83 -3.78
N ASP A 364 21.85 12.83 -3.66
CA ASP A 364 23.14 12.98 -2.98
C ASP A 364 24.14 13.75 -3.87
N ARG A 365 25.33 14.05 -3.35
CA ARG A 365 26.36 14.81 -4.12
C ARG A 365 26.87 14.07 -5.36
N ARG A 366 26.64 12.76 -5.47
CA ARG A 366 26.98 11.93 -6.63
C ARG A 366 25.81 11.85 -7.62
N GLY A 367 24.73 12.57 -7.36
CA GLY A 367 23.53 12.60 -8.19
C GLY A 367 22.69 11.34 -8.10
N ARG A 368 22.83 10.51 -7.06
CA ARG A 368 22.02 9.29 -6.85
C ARG A 368 20.73 9.63 -6.08
N SER A 369 19.64 8.95 -6.39
CA SER A 369 18.36 9.06 -5.66
C SER A 369 17.72 7.70 -5.41
N LEU A 370 16.97 7.55 -4.31
CA LEU A 370 16.12 6.37 -4.07
C LEU A 370 15.02 6.19 -5.13
N ARG A 371 14.79 7.20 -5.98
CA ARG A 371 13.87 7.15 -7.11
C ARG A 371 14.50 6.68 -8.42
N ASP A 372 15.82 6.49 -8.47
CA ASP A 372 16.49 6.04 -9.69
C ASP A 372 16.04 4.61 -10.02
N PHE A 373 15.58 4.40 -11.24
CA PHE A 373 15.05 3.12 -11.71
C PHE A 373 16.17 2.12 -12.11
N ASP A 374 15.87 0.82 -11.96
CA ASP A 374 16.65 -0.26 -12.57
C ASP A 374 15.90 -0.85 -13.78
N LEU A 375 14.65 -1.29 -13.57
CA LEU A 375 13.70 -1.83 -14.56
C LEU A 375 14.22 -3.01 -15.40
N LYS A 376 15.33 -3.62 -15.00
CA LYS A 376 15.89 -4.82 -15.65
C LYS A 376 15.81 -6.03 -14.75
N ARG A 377 16.06 -5.84 -13.46
CA ARG A 377 16.09 -6.88 -12.42
C ARG A 377 15.12 -6.58 -11.28
N ARG A 378 14.83 -5.30 -11.05
CA ARG A 378 13.94 -4.81 -9.97
C ARG A 378 13.37 -3.42 -10.32
N LEU A 379 12.47 -2.88 -9.50
CA LEU A 379 11.87 -1.58 -9.73
C LEU A 379 12.91 -0.45 -9.57
N PHE A 380 13.44 -0.26 -8.36
CA PHE A 380 14.40 0.79 -8.05
C PHE A 380 15.83 0.27 -8.01
N LYS A 381 16.76 1.11 -8.47
CA LYS A 381 18.20 0.85 -8.42
C LYS A 381 18.72 0.72 -7.00
N TYR A 382 18.14 1.47 -6.06
CA TYR A 382 18.44 1.38 -4.63
C TYR A 382 17.17 0.95 -3.90
N PRO A 383 17.03 -0.33 -3.52
CA PRO A 383 15.82 -0.90 -2.91
C PRO A 383 15.58 -0.37 -1.48
N CYS A 384 15.19 0.89 -1.39
CA CYS A 384 14.70 1.55 -0.19
C CYS A 384 13.63 2.56 -0.62
N SER A 385 12.44 2.47 -0.04
CA SER A 385 11.30 3.28 -0.47
C SER A 385 11.59 4.77 -0.38
N TYR A 386 11.33 5.50 -1.47
CA TYR A 386 11.41 6.97 -1.49
C TYR A 386 10.38 7.63 -0.54
N LEU A 387 9.37 6.90 -0.08
CA LEU A 387 8.39 7.42 0.88
C LEU A 387 8.96 7.62 2.29
N ILE A 388 10.23 7.25 2.54
CA ILE A 388 10.96 7.67 3.74
C ILE A 388 11.05 9.21 3.87
N TYR A 389 10.87 9.97 2.78
CA TYR A 389 10.83 11.43 2.79
C TYR A 389 9.42 12.03 2.94
N SER A 390 8.37 11.19 3.01
CA SER A 390 6.98 11.66 3.13
C SER A 390 6.71 12.31 4.49
N GLU A 391 5.82 13.31 4.55
CA GLU A 391 5.38 13.90 5.82
C GLU A 391 4.77 12.84 6.76
N SER A 392 4.10 11.84 6.18
CA SER A 392 3.50 10.75 6.95
C SER A 392 4.54 9.86 7.61
N PHE A 393 5.67 9.58 6.96
CA PHE A 393 6.78 8.85 7.58
C PHE A 393 7.41 9.65 8.73
N GLU A 394 7.69 10.94 8.52
CA GLU A 394 8.29 11.80 9.55
C GLU A 394 7.41 11.95 10.80
N ALA A 395 6.09 11.85 10.63
CA ALA A 395 5.11 11.98 11.70
C ALA A 395 4.79 10.66 12.43
N LEU A 396 5.54 9.59 12.16
CA LEU A 396 5.45 8.36 12.94
C LEU A 396 5.68 8.66 14.43
N PRO A 397 4.96 7.99 15.35
CA PRO A 397 5.23 8.12 16.78
C PRO A 397 6.70 7.84 17.10
N GLN A 398 7.32 8.71 17.91
CA GLN A 398 8.78 8.68 18.14
C GLN A 398 9.31 7.29 18.52
N PRO A 399 8.67 6.51 19.43
CA PRO A 399 9.15 5.17 19.76
C PRO A 399 9.14 4.20 18.58
N VAL A 400 8.22 4.34 17.62
CA VAL A 400 8.20 3.54 16.39
C VAL A 400 9.32 4.00 15.46
N LEU A 401 9.44 5.31 15.26
CA LEU A 401 10.46 5.91 14.38
C LEU A 401 11.89 5.57 14.83
N ASP A 402 12.15 5.55 16.14
CA ASP A 402 13.42 5.15 16.73
C ASP A 402 13.79 3.70 16.36
N VAL A 403 12.82 2.79 16.45
CA VAL A 403 13.03 1.39 16.07
C VAL A 403 13.22 1.26 14.56
N VAL A 404 12.43 1.98 13.75
CA VAL A 404 12.58 2.01 12.28
C VAL A 404 13.99 2.44 11.89
N TYR A 405 14.49 3.56 12.43
CA TYR A 405 15.83 4.03 12.11
C TYR A 405 16.93 3.08 12.61
N ARG A 406 16.75 2.48 13.80
CA ARG A 406 17.71 1.49 14.31
C ARG A 406 17.79 0.28 13.38
N ARG A 407 16.65 -0.29 13.00
CA ARG A 407 16.56 -1.46 12.11
C ARG A 407 17.09 -1.16 10.71
N LEU A 408 16.69 -0.04 10.10
CA LEU A 408 17.26 0.40 8.83
C LEU A 408 18.78 0.50 8.91
N TRP A 409 19.32 1.11 9.97
CA TRP A 409 20.77 1.22 10.12
C TRP A 409 21.44 -0.15 10.32
N GLU A 410 20.90 -1.04 11.15
CA GLU A 410 21.43 -2.39 11.35
C GLU A 410 21.51 -3.17 10.04
N VAL A 411 20.46 -3.12 9.21
CA VAL A 411 20.43 -3.75 7.90
C VAL A 411 21.43 -3.07 6.95
N LEU A 412 21.36 -1.75 6.80
CA LEU A 412 22.19 -1.02 5.83
C LEU A 412 23.68 -0.94 6.20
N SER A 413 24.02 -1.09 7.48
CA SER A 413 25.41 -1.22 7.94
C SER A 413 25.95 -2.65 7.84
N GLY A 414 25.10 -3.64 7.54
CA GLY A 414 25.46 -5.05 7.47
C GLY A 414 25.61 -5.74 8.83
N LYS A 415 25.17 -5.11 9.92
CA LYS A 415 25.06 -5.72 11.25
C LYS A 415 23.98 -6.80 11.28
N ASP A 416 22.87 -6.56 10.60
CA ASP A 416 21.85 -7.56 10.36
C ASP A 416 22.03 -8.22 9.00
N GLN A 417 22.30 -9.52 9.03
CA GLN A 417 22.51 -10.39 7.87
C GLN A 417 21.44 -11.49 7.78
N SER A 418 20.29 -11.28 8.41
CA SER A 418 19.16 -12.20 8.34
C SER A 418 18.73 -12.42 6.88
N SER A 419 18.25 -13.64 6.60
CA SER A 419 18.05 -14.15 5.24
C SER A 419 17.08 -13.33 4.40
N GLU A 420 16.08 -12.69 5.01
CA GLU A 420 15.11 -11.81 4.35
C GLU A 420 15.77 -10.62 3.64
N TYR A 421 16.91 -10.14 4.14
CA TYR A 421 17.66 -9.04 3.54
C TYR A 421 18.79 -9.50 2.60
N ALA A 422 18.89 -10.80 2.30
CA ALA A 422 19.95 -11.35 1.45
C ALA A 422 19.92 -10.80 0.01
N HIS A 423 18.77 -10.30 -0.44
CA HIS A 423 18.60 -9.63 -1.73
C HIS A 423 19.35 -8.27 -1.81
N LEU A 424 19.70 -7.67 -0.68
CA LEU A 424 20.51 -6.45 -0.59
C LEU A 424 22.01 -6.78 -0.59
N SER A 425 22.67 -6.56 -1.73
CA SER A 425 24.13 -6.70 -1.80
C SER A 425 24.85 -5.69 -0.89
N ALA A 426 26.11 -5.97 -0.52
CA ALA A 426 26.91 -5.01 0.25
C ALA A 426 27.02 -3.63 -0.44
N LYS A 427 27.03 -3.62 -1.78
CA LYS A 427 27.02 -2.38 -2.59
C LYS A 427 25.69 -1.64 -2.49
N ASP A 428 24.56 -2.36 -2.51
CA ASP A 428 23.24 -1.76 -2.34
C ASP A 428 23.10 -1.13 -0.96
N ARG A 429 23.44 -1.87 0.09
CA ARG A 429 23.39 -1.43 1.49
C ARG A 429 24.21 -0.14 1.69
N ARG A 430 25.46 -0.14 1.22
CA ARG A 430 26.33 1.04 1.27
C ARG A 430 25.77 2.21 0.47
N ALA A 431 25.26 1.98 -0.74
CA ALA A 431 24.72 3.06 -1.57
C ALA A 431 23.49 3.71 -0.94
N ILE A 432 22.56 2.92 -0.41
CA ILE A 432 21.37 3.43 0.31
C ILE A 432 21.81 4.22 1.54
N LEU A 433 22.74 3.69 2.35
CA LEU A 433 23.24 4.37 3.54
C LEU A 433 23.90 5.73 3.20
N GLU A 434 24.75 5.78 2.18
CA GLU A 434 25.37 7.02 1.70
C GLU A 434 24.33 8.04 1.21
N ILE A 435 23.33 7.59 0.44
CA ILE A 435 22.24 8.46 -0.03
C ILE A 435 21.49 9.04 1.17
N LEU A 436 21.05 8.21 2.11
CA LEU A 436 20.28 8.65 3.27
C LEU A 436 21.07 9.62 4.16
N LEU A 437 22.35 9.35 4.44
CA LEU A 437 23.21 10.23 5.23
C LEU A 437 23.32 11.66 4.65
N GLU A 438 23.28 11.79 3.32
CA GLU A 438 23.40 13.09 2.66
C GLU A 438 22.05 13.79 2.43
N THR A 439 20.96 13.04 2.38
CA THR A 439 19.65 13.55 1.90
C THR A 439 18.55 13.54 2.95
N LYS A 440 18.59 12.63 3.93
CA LYS A 440 17.57 12.49 4.96
C LYS A 440 17.94 13.34 6.17
N ARG A 441 17.09 14.32 6.49
CA ARG A 441 17.22 15.15 7.69
C ARG A 441 16.79 14.38 8.93
N GLY A 442 17.36 14.76 10.08
CA GLY A 442 16.95 14.22 11.38
C GLY A 442 17.35 12.76 11.63
N LEU A 443 18.32 12.22 10.89
CA LEU A 443 18.85 10.89 11.17
C LEU A 443 19.52 10.84 12.57
N PRO A 444 19.36 9.75 13.33
CA PRO A 444 20.02 9.58 14.62
C PRO A 444 21.55 9.63 14.53
N GLN A 445 22.22 10.14 15.57
CA GLN A 445 23.68 10.36 15.58
C GLN A 445 24.53 9.09 15.36
N TYR A 446 23.97 7.91 15.62
CA TYR A 446 24.65 6.63 15.37
C TYR A 446 24.68 6.24 13.89
N TRP A 447 23.92 6.91 13.02
CA TRP A 447 24.00 6.74 11.58
C TRP A 447 25.32 7.29 11.07
N LYS A 448 26.23 6.38 10.76
CA LYS A 448 27.55 6.67 10.20
C LYS A 448 27.90 5.60 9.18
N LEU A 449 28.77 5.93 8.24
CA LEU A 449 29.44 4.91 7.43
C LEU A 449 30.37 4.12 8.36
N ALA A 450 30.37 2.79 8.23
CA ALA A 450 31.44 2.01 8.83
C ALA A 450 32.76 2.49 8.23
N GLU A 451 33.75 2.76 9.08
CA GLU A 451 35.11 3.00 8.60
C GLU A 451 35.52 1.75 7.83
N SER A 452 35.85 1.92 6.54
CA SER A 452 36.45 0.83 5.79
C SER A 452 37.75 0.49 6.49
N ASP A 453 37.87 -0.72 7.03
CA ASP A 453 39.15 -1.30 7.42
C ASP A 453 40.10 -1.12 6.24
N SER A 454 40.92 -0.08 6.31
CA SER A 454 42.06 0.06 5.43
C SER A 454 42.98 -1.06 5.87
N PRO A 455 43.40 -1.98 4.97
CA PRO A 455 44.50 -2.85 5.32
C PRO A 455 45.63 -1.91 5.69
N GLN A 456 46.05 -1.92 6.96
CA GLN A 456 47.33 -1.35 7.32
C GLN A 456 48.33 -2.01 6.40
N ALA A 457 48.83 -1.24 5.44
CA ALA A 457 50.03 -1.58 4.71
C ALA A 457 51.14 -1.62 5.75
N GLY A 458 51.35 -2.80 6.33
CA GLY A 458 52.54 -3.10 7.11
C GLY A 458 53.73 -3.03 6.16
N GLY A 459 54.46 -1.93 6.24
CA GLY A 459 55.84 -1.80 5.78
C GLY A 459 56.79 -2.18 6.90
#